data_AF-A0A7E4VK86-F1
#
_entry.id   AF-A0A7E4VK86-F1
#
_cell.length_a   1.000
_cell.length_b   1.000
_cell.length_c   1.000
_cell.angle_alpha   90.00
_cell.angle_beta   90.00
_cell.angle_gamma   90.00
#
_symmetry.space_group_name_H-M   'P 1'
#
loop_
_entity.id
_entity.type
_entity.pdbx_description
1 polymer ?
#
loop_
_entity_poly.entity_id
_entity_poly.type
_entity_poly.pdbx_seq_one_letter_code
_entity_poly.pdbx_strand_id
1 'polypeptide(L)'
;MCVPKARTSGRRTTDSDAAGSNRIESDDGRLLSRRVSGASLSTLSSGYESDYNNNEVTVGLRCVPLIPGFPDSDDNVLMWHFPRRISQTRLSKRKRPSSACSLIAAALAEYIYRRGIRMPCWDGQQYADVDAILSNAGCHTVALNDRTTQKLLPERIVIAMVDAILEGNALADKAMVHRTSDLFTVPNALQLLGNKFGEVSFVNAPKSKSSTDAFILMYAHLKSAIEHPETYSWKQLFFLLMFVERCVLVVYQRDVDSIVILDSHTHHTFGAFVATANASKSLDRFCIYVLQKFYPEALLNKSNDLRFEMSMLYFKGPLKDVDTPIDVDAMHRAKSLNKPCARPKVFEDFERIALEYTRRQNAQD
;
A
#
# COMPACT_ATOMS: atom_id res chain seq x y z
N MET A 1 5.58 65.70 17.10
CA MET A 1 4.75 66.02 18.28
C MET A 1 4.37 64.71 18.94
N CYS A 2 4.50 64.66 20.27
CA CYS A 2 4.19 63.56 21.20
C CYS A 2 5.05 62.28 21.11
N VAL A 3 6.18 62.36 21.82
CA VAL A 3 6.97 61.30 22.50
C VAL A 3 6.43 61.22 23.96
N PRO A 4 6.81 60.30 24.89
CA PRO A 4 7.10 58.85 24.91
C PRO A 4 6.32 58.10 26.05
N LYS A 5 6.59 56.80 26.26
CA LYS A 5 7.13 56.34 27.57
C LYS A 5 7.76 54.95 27.51
N ALA A 6 9.06 54.93 27.76
CA ALA A 6 9.81 53.76 28.21
C ALA A 6 9.60 53.55 29.73
N ARG A 7 9.68 52.30 30.20
CA ARG A 7 10.32 52.02 31.50
C ARG A 7 10.86 50.61 31.58
N THR A 8 12.08 50.56 32.07
CA THR A 8 13.01 49.45 32.24
C THR A 8 12.94 48.84 33.63
N SER A 9 13.42 47.59 33.69
CA SER A 9 14.22 46.97 34.77
C SER A 9 13.56 46.53 36.09
N GLY A 10 13.88 45.30 36.48
CA GLY A 10 13.78 44.78 37.84
C GLY A 10 14.18 43.32 37.89
N ARG A 11 15.25 43.01 38.61
CA ARG A 11 16.03 41.75 38.64
C ARG A 11 15.87 41.09 40.02
N ARG A 12 16.28 39.81 40.11
CA ARG A 12 16.57 38.96 41.31
C ARG A 12 15.41 38.11 41.84
N THR A 13 15.58 36.89 42.37
CA THR A 13 16.50 35.72 42.35
C THR A 13 15.94 34.77 43.43
N THR A 14 16.48 33.53 43.52
CA THR A 14 16.31 32.51 44.58
C THR A 14 15.00 31.74 44.55
N ASP A 15 14.92 30.45 44.84
CA ASP A 15 15.79 29.26 44.83
C ASP A 15 14.88 28.13 45.37
N SER A 16 15.32 26.89 45.23
CA SER A 16 14.98 25.71 46.06
C SER A 16 13.64 24.98 45.89
N ASP A 17 13.77 23.80 45.27
CA ASP A 17 13.59 22.46 45.89
C ASP A 17 12.25 21.70 45.92
N ALA A 18 12.46 20.38 45.81
CA ALA A 18 11.61 19.21 46.10
C ALA A 18 10.63 18.79 44.98
N ALA A 19 10.90 17.72 44.21
CA ALA A 19 10.94 16.28 44.56
C ALA A 19 9.54 15.63 44.75
N GLY A 20 9.32 14.53 44.02
CA GLY A 20 8.12 13.67 44.09
C GLY A 20 7.67 13.25 42.68
N SER A 21 8.35 12.31 42.02
CA SER A 21 8.17 10.85 42.16
C SER A 21 6.71 10.43 42.25
N ASN A 22 6.16 9.89 41.16
CA ASN A 22 5.21 8.79 41.21
C ASN A 22 5.34 7.90 39.99
N ARG A 23 5.96 6.76 40.26
CA ARG A 23 6.19 5.59 39.44
C ARG A 23 4.97 4.69 39.66
N ILE A 24 4.22 4.39 38.60
CA ILE A 24 3.22 3.32 38.62
C ILE A 24 3.79 2.21 37.75
N GLU A 25 4.47 1.28 38.41
CA GLU A 25 4.67 -0.08 37.93
C GLU A 25 3.34 -0.83 38.11
N SER A 26 2.89 -1.53 37.07
CA SER A 26 1.91 -2.61 37.21
C SER A 26 2.38 -3.77 36.35
N ASP A 27 3.00 -4.71 37.05
CA ASP A 27 3.26 -6.08 36.68
C ASP A 27 1.93 -6.85 36.66
N ASP A 28 1.68 -7.64 35.62
CA ASP A 28 1.23 -9.04 35.73
C ASP A 28 0.74 -9.57 34.37
N GLY A 29 1.52 -10.50 33.83
CA GLY A 29 1.09 -11.38 32.77
C GLY A 29 0.20 -12.49 33.33
N ARG A 30 -0.88 -12.82 32.61
CA ARG A 30 -1.46 -14.17 32.60
C ARG A 30 -2.20 -14.45 31.31
N LEU A 31 -1.52 -15.21 30.45
CA LEU A 31 -2.08 -16.04 29.39
C LEU A 31 -3.13 -17.00 29.98
N LEU A 32 -4.36 -16.96 29.46
CA LEU A 32 -5.30 -18.07 29.55
C LEU A 32 -5.74 -18.46 28.14
N SER A 33 -5.01 -19.43 27.59
CA SER A 33 -5.46 -20.30 26.51
C SER A 33 -6.71 -21.06 26.99
N ARG A 34 -7.84 -20.85 26.34
CA ARG A 34 -9.01 -21.73 26.48
C ARG A 34 -9.49 -22.14 25.09
N ARG A 35 -9.09 -23.35 24.67
CA ARG A 35 -9.72 -24.08 23.57
C ARG A 35 -11.18 -24.35 23.94
N VAL A 36 -12.11 -23.94 23.08
CA VAL A 36 -13.47 -24.49 23.06
C VAL A 36 -13.71 -25.05 21.68
N SER A 37 -13.77 -26.37 21.62
CA SER A 37 -14.24 -27.18 20.50
C SER A 37 -15.78 -27.17 20.44
N GLY A 38 -16.33 -26.99 19.24
CA GLY A 38 -17.67 -27.43 18.89
C GLY A 38 -18.76 -26.35 18.91
N ALA A 39 -19.12 -25.84 17.73
CA ALA A 39 -20.49 -25.44 17.42
C ALA A 39 -20.69 -25.49 15.89
N SER A 40 -21.69 -26.27 15.47
CA SER A 40 -22.10 -26.50 14.09
C SER A 40 -22.82 -25.27 13.51
N LEU A 41 -22.69 -25.09 12.19
CA LEU A 41 -23.45 -24.12 11.40
C LEU A 41 -24.95 -24.45 11.42
N SER A 42 -25.77 -23.49 11.83
CA SER A 42 -27.06 -23.20 11.19
C SER A 42 -27.63 -21.87 11.70
N THR A 43 -28.37 -21.20 10.81
CA THR A 43 -29.26 -20.04 11.07
C THR A 43 -28.66 -18.64 10.93
N LEU A 44 -28.62 -18.14 9.69
CA LEU A 44 -28.77 -16.71 9.41
C LEU A 44 -30.09 -16.53 8.64
N SER A 45 -31.15 -16.24 9.39
CA SER A 45 -32.39 -15.65 8.88
C SER A 45 -32.70 -14.41 9.69
N SER A 46 -32.92 -13.31 8.97
CA SER A 46 -33.77 -12.15 9.26
C SER A 46 -33.73 -11.48 10.65
N GLY A 47 -33.51 -10.16 10.65
CA GLY A 47 -34.03 -9.29 11.71
C GLY A 47 -33.19 -8.04 11.94
N TYR A 48 -33.74 -6.88 11.57
CA TYR A 48 -33.31 -5.58 12.08
C TYR A 48 -33.54 -5.51 13.59
N GLU A 49 -32.58 -4.99 14.36
CA GLU A 49 -32.80 -3.86 15.28
C GLU A 49 -31.50 -3.38 15.92
N SER A 50 -31.54 -2.11 16.31
CA SER A 50 -30.47 -1.32 16.92
C SER A 50 -30.02 -1.86 18.26
N ASP A 51 -28.72 -1.79 18.55
CA ASP A 51 -28.25 -1.22 19.82
C ASP A 51 -26.77 -0.84 19.74
N TYR A 52 -26.54 0.43 20.08
CA TYR A 52 -25.21 0.98 20.37
C TYR A 52 -24.79 0.42 21.73
N ASN A 53 -23.73 -0.38 21.76
CA ASN A 53 -22.95 -0.55 22.98
C ASN A 53 -21.47 -0.78 22.68
N ASN A 54 -20.64 0.04 23.32
CA ASN A 54 -19.20 -0.07 23.37
C ASN A 54 -18.83 -1.38 24.06
N ASN A 55 -18.54 -2.41 23.27
CA ASN A 55 -17.84 -3.60 23.76
C ASN A 55 -16.60 -3.81 22.91
N GLU A 56 -15.49 -4.08 23.60
CA GLU A 56 -14.23 -4.53 23.05
C GLU A 56 -14.47 -5.50 21.88
N VAL A 57 -13.92 -5.14 20.72
CA VAL A 57 -13.96 -6.01 19.55
C VAL A 57 -13.00 -7.17 19.82
N THR A 58 -13.46 -8.18 20.55
CA THR A 58 -12.89 -9.52 20.48
C THR A 58 -12.94 -9.92 19.00
N VAL A 59 -11.75 -10.04 18.39
CA VAL A 59 -11.56 -10.47 17.01
C VAL A 59 -11.92 -11.95 16.93
N GLY A 60 -13.22 -12.25 16.92
CA GLY A 60 -13.72 -13.56 16.54
C GLY A 60 -13.22 -13.85 15.12
N LEU A 61 -12.79 -15.10 14.88
CA LEU A 61 -12.32 -15.63 13.59
C LEU A 61 -13.14 -15.05 12.44
N ARG A 62 -12.65 -13.97 11.83
CA ARG A 62 -13.25 -13.38 10.65
C ARG A 62 -12.93 -14.35 9.53
N CYS A 63 -13.94 -15.04 8.99
CA CYS A 63 -13.79 -15.77 7.74
C CYS A 63 -13.26 -14.79 6.69
N VAL A 64 -11.99 -14.94 6.34
CA VAL A 64 -11.36 -14.14 5.29
C VAL A 64 -11.94 -14.62 3.96
N PRO A 65 -12.48 -13.71 3.12
CA PRO A 65 -13.05 -14.14 1.85
C PRO A 65 -11.97 -14.77 0.99
N LEU A 66 -12.28 -15.91 0.39
CA LEU A 66 -11.48 -16.48 -0.68
C LEU A 66 -11.63 -15.57 -1.90
N ILE A 67 -10.51 -15.04 -2.40
CA ILE A 67 -10.50 -14.16 -3.57
C ILE A 67 -9.84 -14.91 -4.72
N PRO A 68 -10.62 -15.34 -5.73
CA PRO A 68 -10.08 -16.05 -6.88
C PRO A 68 -9.28 -15.13 -7.80
N GLY A 69 -8.21 -15.68 -8.38
CA GLY A 69 -7.39 -15.02 -9.38
C GLY A 69 -7.90 -15.24 -10.80
N PHE A 70 -7.72 -14.25 -11.65
CA PHE A 70 -8.10 -14.26 -13.06
C PHE A 70 -6.92 -13.75 -13.90
N PRO A 71 -6.44 -14.50 -14.92
CA PRO A 71 -5.48 -13.95 -15.85
C PRO A 71 -6.12 -12.82 -16.68
N ASP A 72 -5.34 -11.81 -17.04
CA ASP A 72 -5.74 -10.83 -18.05
C ASP A 72 -5.72 -11.46 -19.45
N SER A 73 -6.37 -10.81 -20.43
CA SER A 73 -6.49 -11.35 -21.81
C SER A 73 -5.15 -11.65 -22.49
N ASP A 74 -4.08 -10.96 -22.08
CA ASP A 74 -2.73 -11.14 -22.63
C ASP A 74 -1.88 -12.11 -21.79
N ASP A 75 -2.46 -12.81 -20.81
CA ASP A 75 -1.86 -13.80 -19.89
C ASP A 75 -0.58 -13.36 -19.13
N ASN A 76 -0.23 -12.07 -19.18
CA ASN A 76 0.97 -11.53 -18.55
C ASN A 76 0.74 -11.01 -17.13
N VAL A 77 -0.52 -10.86 -16.74
CA VAL A 77 -0.93 -10.30 -15.45
C VAL A 77 -2.00 -11.20 -14.84
N LEU A 78 -1.83 -11.55 -13.57
CA LEU A 78 -2.85 -12.23 -12.77
C LEU A 78 -3.49 -11.24 -11.81
N MET A 79 -4.82 -11.22 -11.73
CA MET A 79 -5.56 -10.22 -10.98
C MET A 79 -6.59 -10.81 -10.00
N TRP A 80 -6.86 -10.08 -8.92
CA TRP A 80 -7.82 -10.44 -7.89
C TRP A 80 -8.76 -9.27 -7.61
N HIS A 81 -10.05 -9.51 -7.82
CA HIS A 81 -11.11 -8.54 -7.58
C HIS A 81 -11.72 -8.76 -6.19
N PHE A 82 -11.62 -7.77 -5.31
CA PHE A 82 -12.30 -7.86 -4.04
C PHE A 82 -13.80 -7.62 -4.24
N PRO A 83 -14.68 -8.23 -3.40
CA PRO A 83 -16.09 -7.84 -3.36
C PRO A 83 -16.24 -6.33 -3.19
N ARG A 84 -17.23 -5.72 -3.85
CA ARG A 84 -17.45 -4.25 -3.85
C ARG A 84 -17.50 -3.61 -2.45
N ARG A 85 -17.89 -4.37 -1.43
CA ARG A 85 -17.92 -3.93 -0.03
C ARG A 85 -16.54 -3.76 0.61
N ILE A 86 -15.50 -4.41 0.06
CA ILE A 86 -14.13 -4.31 0.53
C ILE A 86 -13.39 -3.32 -0.38
N SER A 87 -13.51 -2.06 -0.04
CA SER A 87 -12.80 -0.95 -0.68
C SER A 87 -12.72 0.22 0.29
N GLN A 88 -11.84 1.16 0.01
CA GLN A 88 -11.62 2.36 0.81
C GLN A 88 -12.92 3.12 1.11
N THR A 89 -13.81 3.29 0.13
CA THR A 89 -15.07 4.04 0.33
C THR A 89 -16.14 3.21 1.03
N ARG A 90 -16.21 1.89 0.76
CA ARG A 90 -17.35 1.05 1.18
C ARG A 90 -17.13 0.35 2.51
N LEU A 91 -15.89 -0.05 2.82
CA LEU A 91 -15.61 -0.91 3.97
C LEU A 91 -15.95 -0.23 5.31
N SER A 92 -15.67 1.06 5.43
CA SER A 92 -16.00 1.86 6.62
C SER A 92 -17.43 2.45 6.57
N LYS A 93 -18.31 1.95 5.69
CA LYS A 93 -19.70 2.43 5.49
C LYS A 93 -19.82 3.96 5.34
N ARG A 94 -18.85 4.59 4.66
CA ARG A 94 -18.77 6.04 4.52
C ARG A 94 -19.88 6.56 3.61
N LYS A 95 -20.44 7.73 3.95
CA LYS A 95 -21.42 8.44 3.11
C LYS A 95 -20.77 9.27 2.01
N ARG A 96 -19.48 9.62 2.16
CA ARG A 96 -18.69 10.41 1.20
C ARG A 96 -17.51 9.60 0.65
N PRO A 97 -17.02 9.92 -0.56
CA PRO A 97 -15.74 9.41 -1.05
C PRO A 97 -14.63 9.63 -0.01
N SER A 98 -13.67 8.72 0.06
CA SER A 98 -12.52 8.85 0.95
C SER A 98 -11.31 9.32 0.14
N SER A 99 -10.51 10.20 0.74
CA SER A 99 -9.25 10.71 0.21
C SER A 99 -8.02 10.11 0.90
N ALA A 100 -8.22 9.03 1.66
CA ALA A 100 -7.21 8.34 2.46
C ALA A 100 -6.25 7.43 1.66
N CYS A 101 -6.26 7.43 0.33
CA CYS A 101 -5.56 6.42 -0.48
C CYS A 101 -4.04 6.38 -0.20
N SER A 102 -3.40 7.54 -0.04
CA SER A 102 -1.97 7.62 0.33
C SER A 102 -1.68 7.06 1.73
N LEU A 103 -2.57 7.30 2.69
CA LEU A 103 -2.47 6.74 4.05
C LEU A 103 -2.63 5.22 4.02
N ILE A 104 -3.59 4.73 3.25
CA ILE A 104 -3.86 3.29 3.12
C ILE A 104 -2.69 2.59 2.44
N ALA A 105 -2.16 3.14 1.35
CA ALA A 105 -1.03 2.55 0.63
C ALA A 105 0.24 2.49 1.52
N ALA A 106 0.52 3.56 2.28
CA ALA A 106 1.64 3.59 3.22
C ALA A 106 1.43 2.63 4.42
N ALA A 107 0.23 2.56 4.98
CA ALA A 107 -0.10 1.60 6.04
C ALA A 107 0.01 0.15 5.53
N LEU A 108 -0.43 -0.12 4.30
CA LEU A 108 -0.33 -1.43 3.66
C LEU A 108 1.12 -1.85 3.47
N ALA A 109 2.01 -0.93 3.07
CA ALA A 109 3.45 -1.18 3.02
C ALA A 109 4.00 -1.59 4.39
N GLU A 110 3.53 -0.94 5.47
CA GLU A 110 3.90 -1.31 6.85
C GLU A 110 3.44 -2.71 7.23
N TYR A 111 2.18 -3.05 6.96
CA TYR A 111 1.65 -4.38 7.25
C TYR A 111 2.40 -5.47 6.50
N ILE A 112 2.71 -5.25 5.21
CA ILE A 112 3.47 -6.19 4.39
C ILE A 112 4.87 -6.37 4.94
N TYR A 113 5.57 -5.26 5.22
CA TYR A 113 6.94 -5.32 5.72
C TYR A 113 7.00 -5.99 7.10
N ARG A 114 6.26 -5.49 8.09
CA ARG A 114 6.31 -6.00 9.47
C ARG A 114 5.91 -7.46 9.59
N ARG A 115 4.90 -7.91 8.82
CA ARG A 115 4.40 -9.30 8.88
C ARG A 115 5.14 -10.24 7.90
N GLY A 116 6.14 -9.74 7.18
CA GLY A 116 6.88 -10.50 6.17
C GLY A 116 5.97 -11.15 5.13
N ILE A 117 4.99 -10.39 4.63
CA ILE A 117 4.01 -10.94 3.70
C ILE A 117 4.68 -11.16 2.34
N ARG A 118 4.65 -12.41 1.89
CA ARG A 118 5.14 -12.82 0.57
C ARG A 118 4.14 -12.40 -0.50
N MET A 119 4.66 -11.78 -1.56
CA MET A 119 3.90 -11.41 -2.75
C MET A 119 3.56 -12.66 -3.58
N PRO A 120 2.36 -12.74 -4.18
CA PRO A 120 2.02 -13.81 -5.09
C PRO A 120 2.92 -13.77 -6.32
N CYS A 121 3.18 -14.93 -6.93
CA CYS A 121 3.95 -15.03 -8.16
C CYS A 121 3.07 -15.49 -9.34
N TRP A 122 3.35 -14.92 -10.51
CA TRP A 122 2.73 -15.30 -11.77
C TRP A 122 3.80 -15.68 -12.78
N ASP A 123 3.68 -16.89 -13.32
CA ASP A 123 4.62 -17.51 -14.24
C ASP A 123 4.06 -17.66 -15.66
N GLY A 124 2.83 -17.19 -15.91
CA GLY A 124 2.18 -17.20 -17.22
C GLY A 124 1.53 -18.53 -17.60
N GLN A 125 1.35 -19.47 -16.66
CA GLN A 125 0.70 -20.75 -16.97
C GLN A 125 -0.82 -20.61 -17.00
N GLN A 126 -1.43 -20.85 -18.17
CA GLN A 126 -2.88 -20.81 -18.40
C GLN A 126 -3.65 -21.84 -17.56
N TYR A 127 -4.90 -21.47 -17.22
CA TYR A 127 -5.88 -22.34 -16.58
C TYR A 127 -6.85 -22.95 -17.60
N ALA A 128 -7.26 -24.20 -17.35
CA ALA A 128 -8.38 -24.81 -18.05
C ALA A 128 -9.73 -24.22 -17.56
N ASP A 129 -10.72 -24.28 -18.45
CA ASP A 129 -12.06 -23.68 -18.44
C ASP A 129 -12.76 -23.49 -17.06
N VAL A 130 -13.21 -22.27 -16.81
CA VAL A 130 -13.72 -21.74 -15.52
C VAL A 130 -15.20 -22.11 -15.29
N ASP A 131 -15.96 -22.37 -16.36
CA ASP A 131 -17.42 -22.60 -16.29
C ASP A 131 -17.79 -23.95 -15.63
N ALA A 132 -16.86 -24.90 -15.56
CA ALA A 132 -17.06 -26.20 -14.92
C ALA A 132 -16.98 -26.17 -13.37
N ILE A 133 -16.37 -25.14 -12.78
CA ILE A 133 -16.12 -25.06 -11.33
C ILE A 133 -17.30 -24.38 -10.61
N LEU A 134 -17.84 -23.30 -11.20
CA LEU A 134 -18.94 -22.54 -10.59
C LEU A 134 -20.29 -23.28 -10.65
N SER A 135 -20.46 -24.20 -11.59
CA SER A 135 -21.67 -25.03 -11.75
C SER A 135 -21.76 -26.18 -10.74
N ASN A 136 -20.67 -26.54 -10.04
CA ASN A 136 -20.63 -27.66 -9.08
C ASN A 136 -20.51 -27.22 -7.60
N ALA A 137 -20.58 -25.92 -7.28
CA ALA A 137 -20.46 -25.41 -5.92
C ALA A 137 -21.78 -25.50 -5.12
N GLY A 138 -22.39 -26.68 -5.09
CA GLY A 138 -23.37 -27.07 -4.08
C GLY A 138 -22.68 -27.91 -3.03
N CYS A 139 -22.31 -27.29 -1.90
CA CYS A 139 -21.95 -27.93 -0.62
C CYS A 139 -21.29 -29.32 -0.73
N HIS A 140 -19.96 -29.40 -0.77
CA HIS A 140 -19.13 -30.34 -0.01
C HIS A 140 -17.65 -30.10 -0.35
N THR A 141 -16.79 -30.27 0.65
CA THR A 141 -15.33 -30.31 0.58
C THR A 141 -14.82 -30.99 -0.70
N VAL A 142 -14.47 -30.19 -1.71
CA VAL A 142 -13.79 -30.70 -2.91
C VAL A 142 -12.32 -30.87 -2.55
N ALA A 143 -11.90 -32.13 -2.44
CA ALA A 143 -10.50 -32.48 -2.54
C ALA A 143 -10.00 -32.02 -3.93
N LEU A 144 -9.19 -30.96 -3.94
CA LEU A 144 -8.57 -30.41 -5.13
C LEU A 144 -7.63 -31.45 -5.74
N ASN A 145 -8.09 -32.14 -6.77
CA ASN A 145 -7.21 -32.89 -7.67
C ASN A 145 -6.40 -31.89 -8.51
N ASP A 146 -5.22 -31.54 -7.99
CA ASP A 146 -3.90 -31.23 -8.57
C ASP A 146 -3.69 -30.67 -10.01
N ARG A 147 -4.72 -30.28 -10.77
CA ARG A 147 -4.54 -29.70 -12.14
C ARG A 147 -5.45 -28.51 -12.51
N THR A 148 -6.30 -28.03 -11.60
CA THR A 148 -7.25 -26.93 -11.85
C THR A 148 -7.29 -25.90 -10.71
N THR A 149 -6.15 -25.62 -10.08
CA THR A 149 -6.06 -24.75 -8.90
C THR A 149 -6.06 -23.27 -9.27
N GLN A 150 -7.25 -22.69 -9.41
CA GLN A 150 -7.46 -21.24 -9.40
C GLN A 150 -6.58 -20.59 -8.30
N LYS A 151 -5.62 -19.71 -8.66
CA LYS A 151 -4.74 -19.08 -7.66
C LYS A 151 -5.57 -18.18 -6.76
N LEU A 152 -5.69 -18.55 -5.50
CA LEU A 152 -6.32 -17.71 -4.48
C LEU A 152 -5.35 -16.60 -4.06
N LEU A 153 -5.88 -15.41 -3.79
CA LEU A 153 -5.07 -14.35 -3.18
C LEU A 153 -4.67 -14.81 -1.77
N PRO A 154 -3.38 -14.73 -1.39
CA PRO A 154 -2.95 -15.11 -0.04
C PRO A 154 -3.74 -14.37 1.05
N GLU A 155 -4.23 -15.12 2.03
CA GLU A 155 -5.07 -14.61 3.12
C GLU A 155 -4.42 -13.42 3.85
N ARG A 156 -3.09 -13.49 4.05
CA ARG A 156 -2.32 -12.41 4.69
C ARG A 156 -2.41 -11.09 3.94
N ILE A 157 -2.48 -11.12 2.60
CA ILE A 157 -2.67 -9.90 1.78
C ILE A 157 -4.08 -9.36 1.96
N VAL A 158 -5.10 -10.23 1.99
CA VAL A 158 -6.49 -9.83 2.23
C VAL A 158 -6.63 -9.15 3.60
N ILE A 159 -6.06 -9.75 4.64
CA ILE A 159 -6.07 -9.19 6.00
C ILE A 159 -5.33 -7.85 6.03
N ALA A 160 -4.12 -7.78 5.46
CA ALA A 160 -3.35 -6.55 5.40
C ALA A 160 -4.08 -5.43 4.66
N MET A 161 -4.76 -5.75 3.56
CA MET A 161 -5.57 -4.80 2.79
C MET A 161 -6.73 -4.24 3.61
N VAL A 162 -7.47 -5.12 4.30
CA VAL A 162 -8.59 -4.74 5.18
C VAL A 162 -8.09 -3.87 6.34
N ASP A 163 -7.03 -4.28 7.02
CA ASP A 163 -6.44 -3.54 8.14
C ASP A 163 -5.97 -2.14 7.69
N ALA A 164 -5.25 -2.07 6.56
CA ALA A 164 -4.77 -0.82 6.00
C ALA A 164 -5.90 0.13 5.62
N ILE A 165 -6.98 -0.37 5.00
CA ILE A 165 -8.15 0.43 4.66
C ILE A 165 -8.80 1.02 5.92
N LEU A 166 -9.00 0.19 6.95
CA LEU A 166 -9.63 0.62 8.20
C LEU A 166 -8.77 1.67 8.93
N GLU A 167 -7.47 1.42 9.07
CA GLU A 167 -6.53 2.34 9.71
C GLU A 167 -6.40 3.65 8.94
N GLY A 168 -6.16 3.58 7.62
CA GLY A 168 -5.98 4.76 6.78
C GLY A 168 -7.21 5.66 6.77
N ASN A 169 -8.42 5.09 6.69
CA ASN A 169 -9.66 5.85 6.81
C ASN A 169 -9.82 6.49 8.19
N ALA A 170 -9.52 5.77 9.27
CA ALA A 170 -9.62 6.30 10.63
C ALA A 170 -8.63 7.45 10.87
N LEU A 171 -7.42 7.37 10.33
CA LEU A 171 -6.43 8.43 10.38
C LEU A 171 -6.85 9.64 9.54
N ALA A 172 -7.39 9.40 8.35
CA ALA A 172 -7.94 10.47 7.51
C ALA A 172 -9.06 11.22 8.23
N ASP A 173 -10.02 10.51 8.83
CA ASP A 173 -11.14 11.12 9.57
C ASP A 173 -10.65 12.01 10.72
N LYS A 174 -9.66 11.53 11.49
CA LYS A 174 -9.03 12.32 12.57
C LYS A 174 -8.31 13.55 12.03
N ALA A 175 -7.56 13.39 10.94
CA ALA A 175 -6.77 14.48 10.38
C ALA A 175 -7.64 15.55 9.68
N MET A 176 -8.76 15.15 9.08
CA MET A 176 -9.65 16.08 8.37
C MET A 176 -10.37 17.08 9.28
N VAL A 177 -10.46 16.83 10.60
CA VAL A 177 -11.02 17.79 11.56
C VAL A 177 -10.25 19.12 11.57
N HIS A 178 -8.97 19.09 11.20
CA HIS A 178 -8.07 20.25 11.31
C HIS A 178 -7.47 20.70 9.96
N ARG A 179 -7.91 20.13 8.83
CA ARG A 179 -7.29 20.38 7.52
C ARG A 179 -8.21 21.17 6.59
N THR A 180 -7.57 21.98 5.75
CA THR A 180 -8.20 22.76 4.67
C THR A 180 -8.15 22.04 3.31
N SER A 181 -7.31 21.01 3.17
CA SER A 181 -7.18 20.21 1.96
C SER A 181 -7.58 18.77 2.22
N ASP A 182 -8.37 18.23 1.30
CA ASP A 182 -8.90 16.88 1.40
C ASP A 182 -7.85 15.81 1.06
N LEU A 183 -6.73 16.16 0.42
CA LEU A 183 -5.74 15.20 -0.07
C LEU A 183 -4.52 15.07 0.84
N PHE A 184 -4.04 13.83 0.98
CA PHE A 184 -2.78 13.53 1.66
C PHE A 184 -1.68 13.29 0.63
N THR A 185 -0.72 14.22 0.57
CA THR A 185 0.56 13.97 -0.12
C THR A 185 1.30 12.83 0.57
N VAL A 186 2.23 12.17 -0.15
CA VAL A 186 3.04 11.09 0.42
C VAL A 186 3.76 11.51 1.72
N PRO A 187 4.46 12.67 1.80
CA PRO A 187 5.09 13.10 3.04
C PRO A 187 4.10 13.28 4.21
N ASN A 188 2.91 13.81 3.93
CA ASN A 188 1.87 13.98 4.95
C ASN A 188 1.35 12.62 5.46
N ALA A 189 1.17 11.66 4.56
CA ALA A 189 0.73 10.31 4.92
C ALA A 189 1.78 9.61 5.80
N LEU A 190 3.06 9.68 5.43
CA LEU A 190 4.15 9.13 6.23
C LEU A 190 4.26 9.77 7.61
N GLN A 191 4.08 11.09 7.71
CA GLN A 191 4.08 11.81 8.98
C GLN A 191 2.96 11.33 9.91
N LEU A 192 1.73 11.19 9.40
CA LEU A 192 0.58 10.71 10.17
C LEU A 192 0.73 9.27 10.65
N LEU A 193 1.46 8.45 9.89
CA LEU A 193 1.82 7.07 10.27
C LEU A 193 3.04 7.00 11.20
N GLY A 194 3.53 8.14 11.68
CA GLY A 194 4.64 8.21 12.63
C GLY A 194 6.02 8.04 11.99
N ASN A 195 6.17 8.34 10.69
CA ASN A 195 7.44 8.29 9.95
C ASN A 195 8.18 6.95 10.07
N LYS A 196 7.43 5.85 10.15
CA LYS A 196 8.01 4.50 10.22
C LYS A 196 8.65 4.06 8.90
N PHE A 197 8.28 4.71 7.79
CA PHE A 197 9.03 4.66 6.54
C PHE A 197 9.74 5.99 6.31
N GLY A 198 10.90 5.91 5.68
CA GLY A 198 11.51 7.05 4.99
C GLY A 198 11.40 6.87 3.48
N GLU A 199 11.60 7.97 2.78
CA GLU A 199 11.68 8.00 1.32
C GLU A 199 13.14 7.84 0.90
N VAL A 200 13.42 6.88 0.00
CA VAL A 200 14.74 6.66 -0.60
C VAL A 200 14.89 7.49 -1.86
N SER A 201 13.82 7.55 -2.64
CA SER A 201 13.77 8.18 -3.93
C SER A 201 12.37 8.71 -4.19
N PHE A 202 12.29 9.86 -4.86
CA PHE A 202 11.05 10.53 -5.24
C PHE A 202 11.18 11.13 -6.60
N VAL A 203 10.20 10.86 -7.45
CA VAL A 203 10.02 11.58 -8.70
C VAL A 203 8.64 12.19 -8.74
N ASN A 204 8.64 13.46 -9.14
CA ASN A 204 7.46 14.24 -9.43
C ASN A 204 7.60 14.80 -10.83
N ALA A 205 6.68 14.43 -11.70
CA ALA A 205 6.49 15.07 -12.98
C ALA A 205 5.17 15.86 -12.91
N PRO A 206 5.23 17.16 -12.52
CA PRO A 206 4.03 17.95 -12.28
C PRO A 206 3.24 18.25 -13.56
N LYS A 207 3.85 18.05 -14.74
CA LYS A 207 3.23 18.24 -16.06
C LYS A 207 3.73 17.19 -17.04
N SER A 208 3.34 15.94 -16.84
CA SER A 208 3.50 14.92 -17.87
C SER A 208 2.63 15.30 -19.07
N LYS A 209 3.22 15.40 -20.27
CA LYS A 209 2.51 15.87 -21.47
C LYS A 209 1.64 14.78 -22.07
N SER A 210 1.90 13.52 -21.73
CA SER A 210 1.18 12.38 -22.27
C SER A 210 1.13 11.20 -21.30
N SER A 211 0.25 10.26 -21.60
CA SER A 211 0.27 8.90 -21.03
C SER A 211 1.55 8.14 -21.37
N THR A 212 2.17 8.43 -22.52
CA THR A 212 3.45 7.86 -22.93
C THR A 212 4.57 8.28 -21.98
N ASP A 213 4.65 9.57 -21.63
CA ASP A 213 5.62 10.08 -20.66
C ASP A 213 5.44 9.42 -19.29
N ALA A 214 4.18 9.28 -18.84
CA ALA A 214 3.83 8.59 -17.60
C ALA A 214 4.27 7.11 -17.59
N PHE A 215 4.06 6.40 -18.70
CA PHE A 215 4.54 5.03 -18.89
C PHE A 215 6.06 4.96 -18.79
N ILE A 216 6.75 5.81 -19.54
CA ILE A 216 8.22 5.84 -19.58
C ILE A 216 8.78 6.12 -18.19
N LEU A 217 8.24 7.12 -17.50
CA LEU A 217 8.68 7.48 -16.14
C LEU A 217 8.47 6.32 -15.18
N MET A 218 7.28 5.71 -15.14
CA MET A 218 6.99 4.57 -14.26
C MET A 218 7.90 3.37 -14.56
N TYR A 219 8.03 2.99 -15.83
CA TYR A 219 8.87 1.86 -16.25
C TYR A 219 10.34 2.08 -15.89
N ALA A 220 10.89 3.25 -16.23
CA ALA A 220 12.29 3.57 -15.94
C ALA A 220 12.56 3.55 -14.43
N HIS A 221 11.67 4.13 -13.62
CA HIS A 221 11.83 4.15 -12.16
C HIS A 221 11.79 2.76 -11.54
N LEU A 222 10.80 1.95 -11.92
CA LEU A 222 10.67 0.58 -11.43
C LEU A 222 11.88 -0.26 -11.84
N LYS A 223 12.17 -0.30 -13.14
CA LYS A 223 13.25 -1.12 -13.69
C LYS A 223 14.57 -0.77 -13.02
N SER A 224 14.89 0.51 -12.98
CA SER A 224 16.19 0.90 -12.49
C SER A 224 16.28 0.77 -10.97
N ALA A 225 15.22 0.97 -10.19
CA ALA A 225 15.22 0.63 -8.76
C ALA A 225 15.39 -0.88 -8.51
N ILE A 226 14.86 -1.74 -9.38
CA ILE A 226 15.02 -3.20 -9.31
C ILE A 226 16.47 -3.61 -9.60
N GLU A 227 17.09 -3.00 -10.61
CA GLU A 227 18.44 -3.33 -11.10
C GLU A 227 19.56 -2.59 -10.36
N HIS A 228 19.25 -1.57 -9.56
CA HIS A 228 20.25 -0.71 -8.94
C HIS A 228 21.13 -1.46 -7.92
N PRO A 229 22.48 -1.29 -7.92
CA PRO A 229 23.38 -2.02 -7.03
C PRO A 229 23.06 -1.86 -5.53
N GLU A 230 22.68 -0.65 -5.09
CA GLU A 230 22.40 -0.35 -3.68
C GLU A 230 21.11 -1.03 -3.16
N THR A 231 20.17 -1.30 -4.06
CA THR A 231 18.87 -1.95 -3.76
C THR A 231 18.87 -3.42 -4.17
N TYR A 232 19.94 -3.90 -4.80
CA TYR A 232 20.07 -5.28 -5.27
C TYR A 232 19.98 -6.30 -4.13
N SER A 233 20.51 -5.95 -2.97
CA SER A 233 20.44 -6.80 -1.77
C SER A 233 19.06 -6.82 -1.11
N TRP A 234 18.15 -5.92 -1.49
CA TRP A 234 16.85 -5.78 -0.85
C TRP A 234 15.89 -6.83 -1.42
N LYS A 235 15.26 -7.60 -0.53
CA LYS A 235 14.32 -8.67 -0.90
C LYS A 235 12.96 -8.12 -1.34
N GLN A 236 12.56 -6.99 -0.77
CA GLN A 236 11.33 -6.29 -1.12
C GLN A 236 11.58 -4.79 -1.32
N LEU A 237 11.02 -4.25 -2.41
CA LEU A 237 11.01 -2.82 -2.70
C LEU A 237 9.57 -2.33 -2.65
N PHE A 238 9.34 -1.19 -2.01
CA PHE A 238 8.01 -0.60 -1.82
C PHE A 238 7.96 0.74 -2.53
N PHE A 239 6.92 0.95 -3.33
CA PHE A 239 6.70 2.20 -4.04
C PHE A 239 5.28 2.70 -3.82
N LEU A 240 5.14 3.97 -3.48
CA LEU A 240 3.86 4.67 -3.56
C LEU A 240 3.78 5.30 -4.93
N LEU A 241 2.81 4.86 -5.73
CA LEU A 241 2.56 5.38 -7.06
C LEU A 241 1.31 6.25 -7.00
N MET A 242 1.40 7.47 -7.52
CA MET A 242 0.30 8.43 -7.55
C MET A 242 0.15 9.01 -8.95
N PHE A 243 -1.07 8.92 -9.47
CA PHE A 243 -1.51 9.70 -10.61
C PHE A 243 -2.71 10.54 -10.21
N VAL A 244 -2.69 11.82 -10.56
CA VAL A 244 -3.74 12.79 -10.24
C VAL A 244 -3.99 12.85 -8.72
N GLU A 245 -4.99 12.14 -8.21
CA GLU A 245 -5.37 12.10 -6.79
C GLU A 245 -5.47 10.67 -6.23
N ARG A 246 -5.02 9.67 -7.01
CA ARG A 246 -5.14 8.24 -6.67
C ARG A 246 -3.77 7.65 -6.39
N CYS A 247 -3.55 7.30 -5.13
CA CYS A 247 -2.34 6.61 -4.69
C CYS A 247 -2.59 5.10 -4.51
N VAL A 248 -1.66 4.30 -5.01
CA VAL A 248 -1.63 2.84 -4.90
C VAL A 248 -0.26 2.38 -4.40
N LEU A 249 -0.21 1.17 -3.84
CA LEU A 249 1.06 0.55 -3.45
C LEU A 249 1.55 -0.37 -4.56
N VAL A 250 2.81 -0.24 -4.95
CA VAL A 250 3.52 -1.21 -5.79
C VAL A 250 4.61 -1.88 -4.96
N VAL A 251 4.68 -3.20 -5.00
CA VAL A 251 5.69 -4.01 -4.29
C VAL A 251 6.41 -4.88 -5.30
N TYR A 252 7.73 -4.79 -5.34
CA TYR A 252 8.57 -5.78 -6.02
C TYR A 252 9.19 -6.72 -4.99
N GLN A 253 9.09 -8.03 -5.23
CA GLN A 253 9.72 -9.05 -4.42
C GLN A 253 10.71 -9.88 -5.26
N ARG A 254 11.99 -9.81 -4.89
CA ARG A 254 13.11 -10.26 -5.71
C ARG A 254 13.24 -11.77 -5.84
N ASP A 255 13.00 -12.53 -4.78
CA ASP A 255 13.24 -13.97 -4.77
C ASP A 255 12.24 -14.79 -5.61
N VAL A 256 11.06 -14.21 -5.85
CA VAL A 256 10.03 -14.77 -6.74
C VAL A 256 9.84 -13.94 -8.02
N ASP A 257 10.69 -12.93 -8.21
CA ASP A 257 10.67 -11.97 -9.31
C ASP A 257 9.26 -11.44 -9.64
N SER A 258 8.51 -11.10 -8.59
CA SER A 258 7.12 -10.66 -8.69
C SER A 258 7.02 -9.16 -8.49
N ILE A 259 6.29 -8.49 -9.38
CA ILE A 259 5.81 -7.13 -9.16
C ILE A 259 4.30 -7.18 -8.93
N VAL A 260 3.84 -6.49 -7.89
CA VAL A 260 2.44 -6.48 -7.44
C VAL A 260 1.98 -5.05 -7.26
N ILE A 261 0.79 -4.72 -7.75
CA ILE A 261 0.08 -3.48 -7.46
C ILE A 261 -1.13 -3.79 -6.57
N LEU A 262 -1.33 -2.97 -5.53
CA LEU A 262 -2.43 -3.06 -4.59
C LEU A 262 -3.17 -1.73 -4.57
N ASP A 263 -4.40 -1.74 -5.07
CA ASP A 263 -5.31 -0.59 -5.13
C ASP A 263 -6.50 -0.77 -4.18
N SER A 264 -6.68 0.19 -3.28
CA SER A 264 -7.77 0.19 -2.30
C SER A 264 -9.05 0.86 -2.78
N HIS A 265 -9.04 1.52 -3.94
CA HIS A 265 -10.19 2.24 -4.46
C HIS A 265 -11.36 1.29 -4.80
N THR A 266 -12.53 1.89 -5.06
CA THR A 266 -13.68 1.15 -5.60
C THR A 266 -13.69 1.29 -7.10
N HIS A 267 -13.82 0.18 -7.82
CA HIS A 267 -14.01 0.18 -9.26
C HIS A 267 -15.50 -0.04 -9.59
N HIS A 268 -15.89 0.06 -10.87
CA HIS A 268 -17.30 0.04 -11.26
C HIS A 268 -18.03 -1.23 -10.77
N THR A 269 -17.43 -2.40 -10.98
CA THR A 269 -18.03 -3.71 -10.69
C THR A 269 -17.45 -4.42 -9.45
N PHE A 270 -16.31 -3.96 -8.93
CA PHE A 270 -15.61 -4.60 -7.80
C PHE A 270 -15.05 -3.59 -6.79
N GLY A 271 -14.55 -4.10 -5.68
CA GLY A 271 -13.96 -3.32 -4.58
C GLY A 271 -12.50 -3.01 -4.87
N ALA A 272 -11.65 -3.19 -3.86
CA ALA A 272 -10.21 -3.17 -4.00
C ALA A 272 -9.70 -4.16 -5.07
N PHE A 273 -8.48 -3.92 -5.54
CA PHE A 273 -7.93 -4.62 -6.67
C PHE A 273 -6.44 -4.92 -6.46
N VAL A 274 -6.03 -6.15 -6.77
CA VAL A 274 -4.63 -6.57 -6.72
C VAL A 274 -4.27 -7.20 -8.06
N ALA A 275 -3.11 -6.85 -8.60
CA ALA A 275 -2.59 -7.48 -9.81
C ALA A 275 -1.11 -7.78 -9.66
N THR A 276 -0.63 -8.87 -10.28
CA THR A 276 0.76 -9.30 -10.25
C THR A 276 1.25 -9.73 -11.62
N ALA A 277 2.54 -9.51 -11.88
CA ALA A 277 3.24 -9.99 -13.05
C ALA A 277 4.67 -10.46 -12.67
N ASN A 278 5.30 -11.22 -13.57
CA ASN A 278 6.74 -11.45 -13.48
C ASN A 278 7.49 -10.22 -13.98
N ALA A 279 8.38 -9.66 -13.14
CA ALA A 279 9.03 -8.40 -13.48
C ALA A 279 10.05 -8.56 -14.63
N SER A 280 10.88 -9.61 -14.62
CA SER A 280 11.91 -9.79 -15.65
C SER A 280 11.32 -10.03 -17.05
N LYS A 281 10.13 -10.65 -17.13
CA LYS A 281 9.47 -10.98 -18.40
C LYS A 281 8.49 -9.91 -18.89
N SER A 282 7.79 -9.25 -17.97
CA SER A 282 6.55 -8.53 -18.32
C SER A 282 6.44 -7.15 -17.65
N LEU A 283 7.53 -6.55 -17.16
CA LEU A 283 7.47 -5.23 -16.50
C LEU A 283 6.91 -4.11 -17.38
N ASP A 284 7.25 -4.10 -18.67
CA ASP A 284 6.71 -3.16 -19.66
C ASP A 284 5.19 -3.34 -19.81
N ARG A 285 4.74 -4.58 -20.00
CA ARG A 285 3.32 -4.94 -20.11
C ARG A 285 2.55 -4.63 -18.84
N PHE A 286 3.15 -4.89 -17.68
CA PHE A 286 2.61 -4.52 -16.38
C PHE A 286 2.43 -3.00 -16.25
N CYS A 287 3.42 -2.21 -16.67
CA CYS A 287 3.31 -0.75 -16.66
C CYS A 287 2.19 -0.23 -17.56
N ILE A 288 2.05 -0.77 -18.77
CA ILE A 288 0.92 -0.46 -19.68
C ILE A 288 -0.41 -0.83 -19.01
N TYR A 289 -0.50 -2.03 -18.45
CA TYR A 289 -1.68 -2.53 -17.77
C TYR A 289 -2.09 -1.64 -16.60
N VAL A 290 -1.14 -1.19 -15.78
CA VAL A 290 -1.38 -0.27 -14.67
C VAL A 290 -2.04 1.02 -15.16
N LEU A 291 -1.51 1.64 -16.21
CA LEU A 291 -2.11 2.85 -16.78
C LEU A 291 -3.51 2.59 -17.34
N GLN A 292 -3.73 1.47 -18.02
CA GLN A 292 -5.02 1.15 -18.64
C GLN A 292 -6.12 0.83 -17.63
N LYS A 293 -5.81 0.07 -16.57
CA LYS A 293 -6.82 -0.47 -15.65
C LYS A 293 -6.97 0.34 -14.37
N PHE A 294 -5.88 0.91 -13.85
CA PHE A 294 -5.90 1.66 -12.60
C PHE A 294 -6.06 3.15 -12.85
N TYR A 295 -5.55 3.66 -13.97
CA TYR A 295 -5.55 5.09 -14.31
C TYR A 295 -6.06 5.38 -15.73
N PRO A 296 -7.24 4.86 -16.15
CA PRO A 296 -7.77 5.15 -17.48
C PRO A 296 -7.91 6.65 -17.75
N GLU A 297 -8.16 7.45 -16.71
CA GLU A 297 -8.16 8.91 -16.77
C GLU A 297 -6.83 9.50 -17.27
N ALA A 298 -5.70 8.87 -16.97
CA ALA A 298 -4.39 9.30 -17.44
C ALA A 298 -4.23 9.11 -18.95
N LEU A 299 -4.92 8.13 -19.54
CA LEU A 299 -4.94 7.88 -20.98
C LEU A 299 -5.90 8.82 -21.72
N LEU A 300 -6.99 9.20 -21.06
CA LEU A 300 -8.03 10.07 -21.63
C LEU A 300 -7.72 11.56 -21.45
N ASN A 301 -6.76 11.90 -20.58
CA ASN A 301 -6.44 13.30 -20.28
C ASN A 301 -5.77 13.97 -21.49
N LYS A 302 -6.56 14.78 -22.21
CA LYS A 302 -6.07 15.64 -23.30
C LYS A 302 -5.38 16.91 -22.79
N SER A 303 -5.51 17.22 -21.49
CA SER A 303 -4.81 18.34 -20.88
C SER A 303 -3.42 17.88 -20.42
N ASN A 304 -2.39 18.68 -20.68
CA ASN A 304 -1.00 18.44 -20.25
C ASN A 304 -0.80 18.58 -18.72
N ASP A 305 -1.79 18.16 -17.93
CA ASP A 305 -1.84 18.31 -16.47
C ASP A 305 -1.93 16.96 -15.77
N LEU A 306 -1.38 15.91 -16.40
CA LEU A 306 -1.21 14.64 -15.74
C LEU A 306 -0.08 14.77 -14.71
N ARG A 307 -0.48 14.79 -13.43
CA ARG A 307 0.43 14.76 -12.28
C ARG A 307 0.83 13.32 -12.02
N PHE A 308 2.12 13.04 -12.09
CA PHE A 308 2.73 11.75 -11.75
C PHE A 308 3.67 11.95 -10.57
N GLU A 309 3.49 11.15 -9.52
CA GLU A 309 4.42 11.08 -8.40
C GLU A 309 4.72 9.62 -8.06
N MET A 310 5.97 9.31 -7.76
CA MET A 310 6.40 7.99 -7.32
C MET A 310 7.45 8.11 -6.21
N SER A 311 7.16 7.53 -5.05
CA SER A 311 8.09 7.47 -3.91
C SER A 311 8.52 6.04 -3.65
N MET A 312 9.81 5.76 -3.68
CA MET A 312 10.37 4.52 -3.16
C MET A 312 10.58 4.65 -1.65
N LEU A 313 10.07 3.68 -0.90
CA LEU A 313 10.10 3.68 0.55
C LEU A 313 11.12 2.69 1.11
N TYR A 314 11.65 3.01 2.29
CA TYR A 314 12.38 2.07 3.14
C TYR A 314 11.86 2.14 4.57
N PHE A 315 11.79 0.99 5.24
CA PHE A 315 11.34 0.95 6.63
C PHE A 315 12.46 1.43 7.56
N LYS A 316 12.11 2.29 8.52
CA LYS A 316 13.02 2.83 9.55
C LYS A 316 12.41 2.84 10.96
N GLY A 317 11.18 2.35 11.11
CA GLY A 317 10.51 2.25 12.39
C GLY A 317 11.15 1.22 13.31
N PRO A 318 10.88 1.26 14.63
CA PRO A 318 11.29 0.19 15.52
C PRO A 318 10.53 -1.10 15.17
N LEU A 319 11.26 -2.22 15.15
CA LEU A 319 10.68 -3.56 15.08
C LEU A 319 10.25 -4.01 16.48
N LYS A 320 9.17 -4.77 16.55
CA LYS A 320 8.65 -5.42 17.75
C LYS A 320 8.95 -6.92 17.69
N ASP A 321 8.91 -7.61 18.81
CA ASP A 321 9.18 -9.06 18.88
C ASP A 321 8.22 -9.91 18.03
N VAL A 322 7.02 -9.40 17.77
CA VAL A 322 6.00 -10.05 16.94
C VAL A 322 6.19 -9.79 15.44
N ASP A 323 7.07 -8.86 15.06
CA ASP A 323 7.33 -8.56 13.66
C ASP A 323 8.24 -9.63 13.05
N THR A 324 7.94 -10.03 11.83
CA THR A 324 8.66 -11.06 11.08
C THR A 324 8.99 -10.57 9.67
N PRO A 325 9.73 -9.47 9.50
CA PRO A 325 10.03 -8.94 8.17
C PRO A 325 10.92 -9.89 7.37
N ILE A 326 10.72 -9.91 6.04
CA ILE A 326 11.54 -10.74 5.13
C ILE A 326 12.98 -10.21 5.05
N ASP A 327 13.18 -8.91 5.24
CA ASP A 327 14.46 -8.23 5.06
C ASP A 327 14.78 -7.28 6.21
N VAL A 328 15.36 -7.82 7.27
CA VAL A 328 15.83 -7.06 8.44
C VAL A 328 17.07 -6.24 8.07
N ASP A 329 17.96 -6.79 7.24
CA ASP A 329 19.28 -6.20 6.99
C ASP A 329 19.24 -5.01 6.04
N ALA A 330 18.27 -4.96 5.10
CA ALA A 330 18.08 -3.80 4.23
C ALA A 330 17.82 -2.50 5.02
N MET A 331 17.21 -2.59 6.20
CA MET A 331 16.96 -1.45 7.09
C MET A 331 18.27 -0.73 7.49
N HIS A 332 19.33 -1.48 7.79
CA HIS A 332 20.61 -0.90 8.19
C HIS A 332 21.33 -0.23 7.01
N ARG A 333 21.20 -0.79 5.81
CA ARG A 333 21.80 -0.25 4.58
C ARG A 333 21.07 0.98 4.04
N ALA A 334 19.74 1.03 4.12
CA ALA A 334 18.98 2.18 3.66
C ALA A 334 19.34 3.50 4.38
N LYS A 335 19.78 3.42 5.64
CA LYS A 335 20.24 4.60 6.39
C LYS A 335 21.49 5.25 5.77
N SER A 336 22.36 4.51 5.08
CA SER A 336 23.52 5.09 4.39
C SER A 336 23.14 5.82 3.10
N LEU A 337 22.02 5.46 2.48
CA LEU A 337 21.49 6.12 1.27
C LEU A 337 20.85 7.47 1.57
N ASN A 338 20.38 7.69 2.80
CA ASN A 338 19.67 8.90 3.20
C ASN A 338 20.59 10.06 3.61
N LYS A 339 21.87 10.02 3.19
CA LYS A 339 22.76 11.18 3.32
C LYS A 339 22.27 12.27 2.36
N PRO A 340 22.21 13.55 2.79
CA PRO A 340 21.84 14.67 1.95
C PRO A 340 22.98 15.00 0.97
N CYS A 341 23.29 14.06 0.07
CA CYS A 341 24.05 14.34 -1.13
C CYS A 341 23.05 14.51 -2.26
N ALA A 342 23.34 15.47 -3.15
CA ALA A 342 22.63 15.79 -4.38
C ALA A 342 21.91 14.59 -5.01
N ARG A 343 20.71 14.81 -5.57
CA ARG A 343 19.91 13.86 -6.37
C ARG A 343 20.76 12.65 -6.75
N PRO A 344 20.58 11.48 -6.10
CA PRO A 344 21.38 10.29 -6.38
C PRO A 344 21.59 10.14 -7.88
N LYS A 345 22.83 9.92 -8.37
CA LYS A 345 23.14 9.77 -9.82
C LYS A 345 22.16 8.85 -10.57
N VAL A 346 21.64 7.88 -9.82
CA VAL A 346 20.44 7.08 -10.05
C VAL A 346 19.34 7.82 -10.83
N PHE A 347 18.95 9.04 -10.43
CA PHE A 347 17.93 9.85 -11.09
C PHE A 347 18.36 10.40 -12.46
N GLU A 348 19.62 10.80 -12.62
CA GLU A 348 20.15 11.27 -13.92
C GLU A 348 20.23 10.10 -14.92
N ASP A 349 20.56 8.90 -14.43
CA ASP A 349 20.53 7.69 -15.22
C ASP A 349 19.10 7.30 -15.65
N PHE A 350 18.08 7.54 -14.79
CA PHE A 350 16.68 7.23 -15.08
C PHE A 350 16.10 8.16 -16.15
N GLU A 351 16.35 9.47 -16.04
CA GLU A 351 15.96 10.44 -17.08
C GLU A 351 16.64 10.14 -18.42
N ARG A 352 17.92 9.71 -18.40
CA ARG A 352 18.65 9.30 -19.60
C ARG A 352 18.05 8.06 -20.25
N ILE A 353 17.75 7.01 -19.48
CA ILE A 353 17.15 5.77 -19.98
C ILE A 353 15.76 6.03 -20.56
N ALA A 354 14.96 6.86 -19.89
CA ALA A 354 13.66 7.32 -20.38
C ALA A 354 13.75 8.03 -21.74
N LEU A 355 14.70 8.97 -21.87
CA LEU A 355 14.98 9.66 -23.13
C LEU A 355 15.44 8.69 -24.23
N GLU A 356 16.29 7.73 -23.90
CA GLU A 356 16.83 6.77 -24.87
C GLU A 356 15.75 5.80 -25.36
N TYR A 357 14.86 5.34 -24.48
CA TYR A 357 13.71 4.53 -24.86
C TYR A 357 12.77 5.28 -25.79
N THR A 358 12.45 6.54 -25.47
CA THR A 358 11.62 7.43 -26.31
C THR A 358 12.24 7.61 -27.70
N ARG A 359 13.57 7.84 -27.76
CA ARG A 359 14.29 7.96 -29.04
C ARG A 359 14.24 6.68 -29.86
N ARG A 360 14.31 5.50 -29.22
CA ARG A 360 14.22 4.21 -29.92
C ARG A 360 12.82 3.93 -30.47
N GLN A 361 11.77 4.28 -29.74
CA GLN A 361 10.39 4.14 -30.23
C GLN A 361 10.13 5.07 -31.42
N ASN A 362 10.52 6.34 -31.32
CA ASN A 362 10.35 7.32 -32.40
C ASN A 362 11.25 7.05 -33.63
N ALA A 363 12.19 6.12 -33.56
CA ALA A 363 13.04 5.72 -34.68
C ALA A 363 12.53 4.45 -35.39
N GLN A 364 11.50 3.80 -34.83
CA GLN A 364 10.85 2.63 -35.42
C GLN A 364 9.57 2.99 -36.19
N ASP A 365 9.06 4.22 -36.00
CA ASP A 365 8.06 4.89 -36.82
C ASP A 365 8.74 5.77 -37.88
#